data_AF-A0A6G5QLY0-F1
#
_entry.id   AF-A0A6G5QLY0-F1
#
_cell.length_a   1.000
_cell.length_b   1.000
_cell.length_c   1.000
_cell.angle_alpha   90.00
_cell.angle_beta   90.00
_cell.angle_gamma   90.00
#
_symmetry.space_group_name_H-M   'P 1'
#
loop_
_entity.id
_entity.type
_entity.pdbx_description
1 polymer ?
#
loop_
_entity_poly.entity_id
_entity_poly.type
_entity_poly.pdbx_seq_one_letter_code
_entity_poly.pdbx_strand_id
1 'polypeptide(L)'
;MLFTSKTQAQAFYAKYKESFLKTVAGAKSKELLVRDEDVQALHGFDSVGLANAYLKTEFFEKDVVRELGPLLEKASQIRIYAVA
;
A
#
# COMPACT_ATOMS: atom_id res chain seq x y z
N MET A 1 0.96 3.16 -8.15
CA MET A 1 -0.37 2.59 -8.45
C MET A 1 -1.16 3.72 -9.11
N LEU A 2 -1.71 3.56 -10.31
CA LEU A 2 -2.45 4.65 -10.97
C LEU A 2 -3.90 4.65 -10.48
N PHE A 3 -4.33 5.69 -9.74
CA PHE A 3 -5.67 5.79 -9.20
C PHE A 3 -6.55 6.68 -10.08
N THR A 4 -7.85 6.35 -10.19
CA THR A 4 -8.87 7.14 -10.88
C THR A 4 -9.20 8.48 -10.19
N SER A 5 -8.81 8.67 -8.91
CA SER A 5 -8.97 9.94 -8.18
C SER A 5 -8.00 10.06 -7.00
N LYS A 6 -7.23 11.17 -6.96
CA LYS A 6 -6.27 11.49 -5.87
C LYS A 6 -6.94 11.58 -4.50
N THR A 7 -8.13 12.17 -4.44
CA THR A 7 -8.90 12.33 -3.19
C THR A 7 -9.34 10.99 -2.61
N GLN A 8 -9.78 10.05 -3.46
CA GLN A 8 -10.13 8.70 -3.01
C GLN A 8 -8.91 7.96 -2.49
N ALA A 9 -7.75 8.11 -3.15
CA ALA A 9 -6.49 7.54 -2.69
C ALA A 9 -6.10 8.03 -1.28
N GLN A 10 -6.24 9.33 -1.02
CA GLN A 10 -5.93 9.95 0.26
C GLN A 10 -6.87 9.46 1.37
N ALA A 11 -8.18 9.43 1.10
CA ALA A 11 -9.17 8.95 2.07
C ALA A 11 -8.96 7.46 2.41
N PHE A 12 -8.67 6.65 1.39
CA PHE A 12 -8.35 5.24 1.55
C PHE A 12 -7.10 5.04 2.42
N TYR A 13 -6.02 5.73 2.07
CA TYR A 13 -4.79 5.70 2.84
C TYR A 13 -5.02 6.08 4.31
N ALA A 14 -5.78 7.15 4.58
CA ALA A 14 -6.10 7.58 5.94
C ALA A 14 -6.87 6.50 6.72
N LYS A 15 -7.85 5.84 6.10
CA LYS A 15 -8.66 4.77 6.71
C LYS A 15 -7.82 3.57 7.15
N TYR A 16 -6.82 3.18 6.35
CA TYR A 16 -6.07 1.93 6.57
C TYR A 16 -4.68 2.12 7.16
N LYS A 17 -4.20 3.36 7.32
CA LYS A 17 -2.86 3.64 7.85
C LYS A 17 -2.66 3.07 9.25
N GLU A 18 -3.57 3.38 10.16
CA GLU A 18 -3.41 2.98 11.56
C GLU A 18 -3.49 1.47 11.74
N SER A 19 -4.50 0.83 11.14
CA SER A 19 -4.65 -0.63 11.20
C SER A 19 -3.42 -1.33 10.63
N PHE A 20 -2.88 -0.88 9.49
CA PHE A 20 -1.66 -1.44 8.92
C PHE A 20 -0.49 -1.40 9.93
N LEU A 21 -0.24 -0.24 10.53
CA LEU A 21 0.88 -0.07 11.47
C LEU A 21 0.72 -0.90 12.75
N LYS A 22 -0.52 -1.19 13.17
CA LYS A 22 -0.79 -1.96 14.39
C LYS A 22 -0.84 -3.46 14.18
N THR A 23 -1.28 -3.93 13.02
CA THR A 23 -1.60 -5.36 12.81
C THR A 23 -0.63 -6.08 11.89
N VAL A 24 0.08 -5.35 11.02
CA VAL A 24 1.00 -5.98 10.07
C VAL A 24 2.37 -6.18 10.73
N ALA A 25 2.82 -7.43 10.76
CA ALA A 25 4.08 -7.81 11.36
C ALA A 25 5.26 -7.05 10.72
N GLY A 26 6.04 -6.37 11.56
CA GLY A 26 7.21 -5.60 11.15
C GLY A 26 6.91 -4.32 10.38
N ALA A 27 5.65 -3.87 10.30
CA ALA A 27 5.31 -2.60 9.68
C ALA A 27 5.97 -1.42 10.43
N LYS A 28 6.60 -0.52 9.69
CA LYS A 28 7.26 0.69 10.22
C LYS A 28 6.67 1.97 9.69
N SER A 29 6.31 1.97 8.42
CA SER A 29 5.70 3.12 7.78
C SER A 29 4.67 2.68 6.75
N LYS A 30 3.67 3.53 6.60
CA LYS A 30 2.75 3.52 5.46
C LYS A 30 2.65 4.96 5.02
N GLU A 31 3.05 5.21 3.78
CA GLU A 31 3.12 6.54 3.16
C GLU A 31 2.39 6.53 1.82
N LEU A 32 1.86 7.69 1.44
CA LEU A 32 1.23 7.91 0.14
C LEU A 32 1.93 9.07 -0.55
N LEU A 33 2.62 8.77 -1.63
CA LEU A 33 3.16 9.79 -2.53
C LEU A 33 2.07 10.15 -3.54
N VAL A 34 1.80 11.44 -3.69
CA VAL A 34 0.85 11.96 -4.68
C VAL A 34 1.66 12.74 -5.72
N ARG A 35 1.57 12.33 -6.97
CA ARG A 35 2.24 12.97 -8.11
C ARG A 35 1.20 13.53 -9.07
N ASP A 36 1.66 14.24 -10.09
CA ASP A 36 0.75 14.79 -11.10
C ASP A 36 0.07 13.68 -11.90
N GLU A 37 0.83 12.64 -12.23
CA GLU A 37 0.42 11.53 -13.08
C GLU A 37 -0.22 10.37 -12.32
N ASP A 38 0.18 10.13 -11.07
CA ASP A 38 -0.27 8.96 -10.30
C ASP A 38 -0.14 9.16 -8.78
N VAL A 39 -0.40 8.08 -8.03
CA VAL A 39 -0.05 8.02 -6.62
C VAL A 39 0.71 6.73 -6.31
N GLN A 40 1.47 6.69 -5.22
CA GLN A 40 2.24 5.52 -4.85
C GLN A 40 2.13 5.27 -3.36
N ALA A 41 1.65 4.08 -2.99
CA ALA A 41 1.74 3.61 -1.62
C ALA A 41 3.14 3.06 -1.36
N LEU A 42 3.79 3.53 -0.30
CA LEU A 42 5.03 2.98 0.22
C LEU A 42 4.75 2.34 1.57
N HIS A 43 5.26 1.12 1.75
CA HIS A 43 5.15 0.36 2.99
C HIS A 43 6.57 0.01 3.46
N GLY A 44 6.96 0.53 4.62
CA GLY A 44 8.22 0.23 5.27
C GLY A 44 8.10 -0.96 6.20
N PHE A 45 9.07 -1.86 6.15
CA PHE A 45 9.11 -3.06 6.98
C PHE A 45 10.49 -3.24 7.65
N ASP A 46 10.50 -3.95 8.79
CA ASP A 46 11.71 -4.38 9.50
C ASP A 46 12.63 -5.24 8.64
N SER A 47 12.09 -6.01 7.69
CA SER A 47 12.88 -6.86 6.81
C SER A 47 12.19 -7.13 5.48
N VAL A 48 13.00 -7.50 4.48
CA VAL A 48 12.51 -8.00 3.18
C VAL A 48 11.62 -9.23 3.36
N GLY A 49 11.92 -10.10 4.33
CA GLY A 49 11.10 -11.28 4.63
C GLY A 49 9.69 -10.91 5.08
N LEU A 50 9.56 -9.91 5.95
CA LEU A 50 8.27 -9.42 6.43
C LEU A 50 7.50 -8.66 5.35
N ALA A 51 8.20 -7.90 4.49
CA ALA A 51 7.58 -7.28 3.32
C ALA A 51 6.97 -8.33 2.36
N ASN A 52 7.69 -9.44 2.11
CA ASN A 52 7.18 -10.53 1.29
C ASN A 52 6.01 -11.27 1.96
N ALA A 53 6.06 -11.46 3.27
CA ALA A 53 4.97 -12.10 4.02
C ALA A 53 3.69 -11.27 3.96
N TYR A 54 3.79 -9.94 4.05
CA TYR A 54 2.64 -9.03 3.96
C TYR A 54 1.82 -9.23 2.68
N LEU A 55 2.48 -9.44 1.52
CA LEU A 55 1.80 -9.65 0.24
C LEU A 55 0.92 -10.91 0.18
N LYS A 56 1.07 -11.82 1.15
CA LYS A 56 0.30 -13.07 1.28
C LYS A 56 -0.80 -12.98 2.34
N THR A 57 -0.98 -11.82 2.97
CA THR A 57 -1.95 -11.65 4.06
C THR A 57 -3.33 -11.30 3.50
N GLU A 58 -4.37 -11.74 4.21
CA GLU A 58 -5.74 -11.28 3.92
C GLU A 58 -5.88 -9.75 4.04
N PHE A 59 -5.06 -9.11 4.88
CA PHE A 59 -5.05 -7.66 5.00
C PHE A 59 -4.66 -7.04 3.66
N PHE A 60 -3.59 -7.53 3.00
CA PHE A 60 -3.19 -7.04 1.69
C PHE A 60 -4.27 -7.29 0.61
N GLU A 61 -4.90 -8.47 0.59
CA GLU A 61 -5.97 -8.75 -0.36
C GLU A 61 -7.21 -7.86 -0.15
N LYS A 62 -7.63 -7.66 1.11
CA LYS A 62 -8.81 -6.85 1.45
C LYS A 62 -8.56 -5.35 1.27
N ASP A 63 -7.38 -4.87 1.69
CA ASP A 63 -6.93 -3.48 1.60
C ASP A 63 -6.65 -3.12 0.14
N VAL A 64 -5.70 -3.80 -0.50
CA VAL A 64 -5.14 -3.37 -1.79
C VAL A 64 -5.83 -3.97 -3.00
N VAL A 65 -6.30 -5.22 -2.94
CA VAL A 65 -6.87 -5.87 -4.13
C VAL A 65 -8.36 -5.57 -4.25
N ARG A 66 -9.11 -5.64 -3.14
CA ARG A 66 -10.56 -5.52 -3.17
C ARG A 66 -11.07 -4.08 -3.25
N GLU A 67 -10.53 -3.17 -2.44
CA GLU A 67 -11.05 -1.79 -2.36
C GLU A 67 -10.28 -0.84 -3.28
N LEU A 68 -8.97 -1.02 -3.40
CA LEU A 68 -8.14 -0.23 -4.30
C LEU A 68 -8.20 -0.71 -5.76
N GLY A 69 -8.28 -2.03 -5.99
CA GLY A 69 -8.30 -2.62 -7.34
C GLY A 69 -9.28 -1.97 -8.31
N PRO A 70 -10.57 -1.77 -7.95
CA PRO A 70 -11.56 -1.12 -8.80
C PRO A 70 -11.25 0.36 -9.11
N LEU A 71 -10.40 1.00 -8.31
CA LEU A 71 -10.01 2.40 -8.47
C LEU A 71 -8.74 2.54 -9.31
N LEU A 72 -8.19 1.45 -9.83
CA LEU A 72 -6.97 1.49 -10.63
C LEU A 72 -7.27 1.67 -12.11
N GLU A 73 -6.62 2.63 -12.75
CA GLU A 73 -6.66 2.76 -14.21
C GLU A 73 -5.86 1.66 -14.91
N LYS A 74 -4.87 1.09 -14.22
CA LYS A 74 -4.00 0.01 -14.70
C LYS A 74 -3.59 -0.91 -13.56
N ALA A 75 -3.25 -2.16 -13.88
CA ALA A 75 -2.77 -3.12 -12.89
C ALA A 75 -1.61 -2.55 -12.03
N SER A 76 -1.69 -2.75 -10.72
CA SER A 76 -0.66 -2.32 -9.78
C SER A 76 0.65 -3.06 -10.02
N GLN A 77 1.75 -2.32 -10.09
CA GLN A 77 3.10 -2.89 -10.02
C GLN A 77 3.60 -2.84 -8.58
N ILE A 78 4.01 -3.99 -8.05
CA ILE A 78 4.59 -4.13 -6.70
C ILE A 78 6.08 -4.38 -6.86
N ARG A 79 6.91 -3.63 -6.11
CA ARG A 79 8.36 -3.77 -6.08
C ARG A 79 8.81 -3.74 -4.61
N ILE A 80 9.72 -4.63 -4.24
CA ILE A 80 10.32 -4.68 -2.91
C ILE A 80 11.77 -4.22 -3.04
N TYR A 81 12.16 -3.28 -2.18
CA TYR A 81 13.52 -2.73 -2.12
C TYR A 81 14.13 -3.03 -0.75
N ALA A 82 15.40 -3.40 -0.72
CA ALA A 82 16.20 -3.35 0.49
C ALA A 82 16.77 -1.94 0.62
N VAL A 83 16.65 -1.34 1.80
CA VAL A 83 17.25 -0.03 2.11
C VAL A 83 18.67 -0.29 2.66
N ALA A 84 19.66 0.43 2.15
CA ALA A 84 21.07 0.32 2.53
C ALA A 84 21.42 1.27 3.67
#